data_AF-A0A8T4SP20-F1
#
_entry.id   AF-A0A8T4SP20-F1
#
_cell.length_a   1.000
_cell.length_b   1.000
_cell.length_c   1.000
_cell.angle_alpha   90.00
_cell.angle_beta   90.00
_cell.angle_gamma   90.00
#
_symmetry.space_group_name_H-M   'P 1'
#
loop_
_entity.id
_entity.type
_entity.pdbx_description
1 polymer ?
#
loop_
_entity_poly.entity_id
_entity_poly.type
_entity_poly.pdbx_seq_one_letter_code
_entity_poly.pdbx_strand_id
1 'polypeptide(L)'
;MLKILYELKPFFEDTYREISVREYARESKVSPPTASKRLTEFQKEGLVILYKKGIYHYYRANRETYLFLQLTRLYWYSALHHLAENLYSNIAYRRIILFGSLTKAENTKKSDVDLFLDIDERKIDTSLLKKALNRTIELHFASSMKNEQLKKNIEQGIVIR
;
A
#
# COMPACT_ATOMS: atom_id res chain seq x y z
N MET A 1 4.92 16.81 -2.96
CA MET A 1 4.20 15.56 -3.26
C MET A 1 4.75 14.35 -2.48
N LEU A 2 6.07 14.11 -2.40
CA LEU A 2 6.63 12.96 -1.64
C LEU A 2 6.41 13.02 -0.11
N LYS A 3 6.30 14.24 0.46
CA LYS A 3 6.19 14.42 1.91
C LYS A 3 4.90 13.84 2.51
N ILE A 4 3.75 14.06 1.85
CA ILE A 4 2.47 13.52 2.36
C ILE A 4 2.45 11.99 2.34
N LEU A 5 3.08 11.37 1.34
CA LEU A 5 3.22 9.91 1.27
C LEU A 5 4.04 9.37 2.43
N TYR A 6 5.12 10.07 2.80
CA TYR A 6 5.94 9.72 3.96
C TYR A 6 5.20 9.90 5.29
N GLU A 7 4.48 11.01 5.46
CA GLU A 7 3.76 11.31 6.69
C GLU A 7 2.56 10.38 6.91
N LEU A 8 1.87 9.96 5.83
CA LEU A 8 0.77 9.00 5.91
C LEU A 8 1.21 7.53 5.80
N LYS A 9 2.51 7.27 5.61
CA LYS A 9 3.07 5.92 5.46
C LYS A 9 2.51 4.90 6.48
N PRO A 10 2.42 5.21 7.79
CA PRO A 10 1.89 4.24 8.76
C PRO A 10 0.47 3.74 8.45
N PHE A 11 -0.34 4.59 7.80
CA PHE A 11 -1.73 4.29 7.43
C PHE A 11 -1.85 3.57 6.08
N PHE A 12 -0.88 3.72 5.18
CA PHE A 12 -0.82 2.94 3.93
C PHE A 12 -0.28 1.53 4.16
N GLU A 13 0.68 1.36 5.08
CA GLU A 13 1.25 0.06 5.43
C GLU A 13 0.27 -0.83 6.20
N ASP A 14 -0.62 -0.22 6.99
CA ASP A 14 -1.68 -0.93 7.70
C ASP A 14 -2.91 -0.04 7.83
N THR A 15 -3.88 -0.28 6.96
CA THR A 15 -5.10 0.52 6.84
C THR A 15 -6.11 0.26 7.97
N TYR A 16 -5.90 -0.78 8.77
CA TYR A 16 -6.73 -1.12 9.92
C TYR A 16 -6.13 -0.66 11.24
N ARG A 17 -4.85 -0.26 11.24
CA ARG A 17 -4.13 0.14 12.44
C ARG A 17 -4.72 1.39 13.07
N GLU A 18 -4.91 1.30 14.38
CA GLU A 18 -5.24 2.42 15.26
C GLU A 18 -3.95 3.00 15.84
N ILE A 19 -3.67 4.28 15.59
CA ILE A 19 -2.41 4.93 15.97
C ILE A 19 -2.71 6.08 16.92
N SER A 20 -2.10 6.06 18.10
CA SER A 20 -2.18 7.18 19.04
C SER A 20 -1.28 8.35 18.61
N VAL A 21 -1.54 9.56 19.10
CA VAL A 21 -0.66 10.73 18.84
C VAL A 21 0.79 10.45 19.26
N ARG A 22 1.01 9.80 20.41
CA ARG A 22 2.35 9.48 20.92
C ARG A 22 3.07 8.45 20.04
N GLU A 23 2.32 7.46 19.55
CA GLU A 23 2.86 6.46 18.65
C GLU A 23 3.25 7.05 17.30
N TYR A 24 2.37 7.86 16.72
CA TYR A 24 2.66 8.59 15.48
C TYR A 24 3.85 9.53 15.64
N ALA A 25 3.95 10.25 16.77
CA ALA A 25 5.09 11.12 17.08
C ALA A 25 6.41 10.36 17.09
N ARG A 26 6.44 9.17 17.73
CA ARG A 26 7.61 8.30 17.80
C ARG A 26 8.02 7.76 16.44
N GLU A 27 7.07 7.26 15.64
CA GLU A 27 7.35 6.71 14.31
C GLU A 27 7.76 7.77 13.30
N SER A 28 7.11 8.93 13.34
CA SER A 28 7.37 10.06 12.45
C SER A 28 8.53 10.95 12.92
N LYS A 29 9.12 10.65 14.08
CA LYS A 29 10.22 11.41 14.70
C LYS A 29 9.92 12.90 14.85
N VAL A 30 8.72 13.23 15.34
CA VAL A 30 8.28 14.61 15.61
C VAL A 30 7.80 14.77 17.04
N SER A 31 7.67 16.01 17.52
CA SER A 31 7.12 16.28 18.84
C SER A 31 5.62 15.92 18.93
N PRO A 32 5.09 15.53 20.10
CA PRO A 32 3.67 15.23 20.27
C PRO A 32 2.71 16.35 19.82
N PRO A 33 3.00 17.66 20.05
CA PRO A 33 2.17 18.73 19.51
C PRO A 33 2.15 18.76 17.98
N THR A 34 3.30 18.55 17.33
CA THR A 34 3.39 18.49 15.86
C THR A 34 2.63 17.29 15.31
N ALA A 35 2.77 16.13 15.94
CA ALA A 35 2.01 14.93 15.62
C ALA A 35 0.50 15.17 15.71
N SER A 36 0.05 15.76 16.82
CA SER A 36 -1.36 16.09 17.03
C SER A 36 -1.88 17.02 15.94
N LYS A 37 -1.13 18.10 15.62
CA LYS A 37 -1.51 19.05 14.58
C LYS A 37 -1.67 18.35 13.22
N ARG A 38 -0.69 17.55 12.79
CA ARG A 38 -0.74 16.81 11.53
C ARG A 38 -1.91 15.85 11.46
N LEU A 39 -2.13 15.06 12.51
CA LEU A 39 -3.23 14.10 12.55
C LEU A 39 -4.61 14.80 12.48
N THR A 40 -4.75 15.96 13.14
CA THR A 40 -5.95 16.78 13.02
C THR A 40 -6.11 17.37 11.62
N GLU A 41 -5.03 17.79 10.95
CA GLU A 41 -5.07 18.24 9.55
C GLU A 41 -5.50 17.11 8.62
N PHE A 42 -4.90 15.92 8.74
CA PHE A 42 -5.31 14.74 7.96
C PHE A 42 -6.76 14.34 8.22
N GLN A 43 -7.26 14.49 9.44
CA GLN A 43 -8.66 14.26 9.76
C GLN A 43 -9.57 15.27 9.06
N LYS A 44 -9.20 16.55 9.04
CA LYS A 44 -9.96 17.60 8.34
C LYS A 44 -10.01 17.36 6.83
N GLU A 45 -8.93 16.85 6.26
CA GLU A 45 -8.85 16.44 4.85
C GLU A 45 -9.54 15.10 4.56
N GLY A 46 -10.06 14.43 5.59
CA GLY A 46 -10.74 13.15 5.45
C GLY A 46 -9.82 11.98 5.15
N LEU A 47 -8.50 12.10 5.35
CA LEU A 47 -7.51 11.04 5.09
C LEU A 47 -7.44 10.02 6.24
N VAL A 48 -7.74 10.46 7.46
CA VAL A 48 -7.83 9.61 8.65
C VAL A 48 -9.11 9.91 9.41
N ILE A 49 -9.59 8.93 10.17
CA ILE A 49 -10.71 9.07 11.10
C ILE A 49 -10.21 9.01 12.53
N LEU A 50 -10.87 9.76 13.41
CA LEU A 50 -10.64 9.71 14.85
C LEU A 50 -11.51 8.62 15.47
N TYR A 51 -10.88 7.65 16.12
CA TYR A 51 -11.51 6.55 16.83
C TYR A 51 -11.28 6.70 18.34
N LYS A 52 -12.36 6.72 19.13
CA LYS A 52 -12.31 6.87 20.59
C LYS A 52 -12.51 5.51 21.25
N LYS A 53 -11.57 5.11 22.11
CA LYS A 53 -11.66 3.88 22.91
C LYS A 53 -11.56 4.26 24.38
N GLY A 54 -12.72 4.48 25.01
CA GLY A 54 -12.79 5.09 26.34
C GLY A 54 -12.27 6.54 26.30
N ILE A 55 -11.29 6.85 27.14
CA ILE A 55 -10.63 8.18 27.19
C ILE A 55 -9.53 8.35 26.12
N TYR A 56 -9.14 7.27 25.45
CA TYR A 56 -8.03 7.27 24.52
C TYR A 56 -8.48 7.63 23.10
N HIS A 57 -7.66 8.43 22.43
CA HIS A 57 -7.87 8.91 21.07
C HIS A 57 -6.87 8.24 20.12
N TYR A 58 -7.39 7.57 19.10
CA TYR A 58 -6.63 6.91 18.05
C TYR A 58 -7.03 7.45 16.68
N TYR A 59 -6.11 7.39 15.74
CA TYR A 59 -6.36 7.71 14.34
C TYR A 59 -6.22 6.43 13.51
N ARG A 60 -7.06 6.29 12.49
CA ARG A 60 -7.02 5.18 11.52
C ARG A 60 -7.22 5.72 10.11
N ALA A 61 -6.70 5.02 9.11
CA ALA A 61 -6.96 5.32 7.69
C ALA A 61 -8.46 5.47 7.39
N ASN A 62 -8.83 6.51 6.65
CA ASN A 62 -10.19 6.69 6.15
C ASN A 62 -10.38 6.03 4.78
N ARG A 63 -10.56 4.71 4.81
CA ARG A 63 -10.62 3.84 3.62
C ARG A 63 -11.85 4.08 2.74
N GLU A 64 -12.85 4.79 3.25
CA GLU A 64 -14.09 5.11 2.53
C GLU A 64 -13.91 6.26 1.54
N THR A 65 -12.83 7.03 1.68
CA THR A 65 -12.58 8.17 0.79
C THR A 65 -11.82 7.77 -0.45
N TYR A 66 -12.30 8.24 -1.60
CA TYR A 66 -11.59 8.07 -2.87
C TYR A 66 -10.18 8.69 -2.82
N LEU A 67 -10.02 9.83 -2.13
CA LEU A 67 -8.72 10.49 -1.98
C LEU A 67 -7.69 9.60 -1.27
N PHE A 68 -8.06 8.98 -0.14
CA PHE A 68 -7.17 8.08 0.57
C PHE A 68 -6.80 6.85 -0.28
N LEU A 69 -7.77 6.29 -1.02
CA LEU A 69 -7.54 5.18 -1.94
C LEU A 69 -6.51 5.55 -3.03
N GLN A 70 -6.65 6.72 -3.64
CA GLN A 70 -5.69 7.18 -4.66
C GLN A 70 -4.29 7.43 -4.08
N LEU A 71 -4.20 8.02 -2.88
CA LEU A 71 -2.90 8.20 -2.20
C LEU A 71 -2.27 6.86 -1.84
N THR A 72 -3.07 5.87 -1.43
CA THR A 72 -2.59 4.50 -1.16
C THR A 72 -2.03 3.86 -2.42
N ARG A 73 -2.73 3.98 -3.56
CA ARG A 73 -2.25 3.49 -4.86
C ARG A 73 -0.95 4.18 -5.27
N LEU A 74 -0.86 5.50 -5.11
CA LEU A 74 0.35 6.25 -5.41
C LEU A 74 1.52 5.87 -4.49
N TYR A 75 1.26 5.66 -3.21
CA TYR A 75 2.25 5.15 -2.26
C TYR A 75 2.83 3.81 -2.73
N TRP A 76 1.98 2.83 -3.01
CA TRP A 76 2.42 1.51 -3.44
C TRP A 76 3.10 1.52 -4.81
N TYR A 77 2.59 2.32 -5.76
CA TYR A 77 3.26 2.56 -7.03
C TYR A 77 4.69 3.07 -6.79
N SER A 78 4.85 4.11 -5.95
CA SER A 78 6.18 4.69 -5.67
C SER A 78 7.13 3.70 -4.98
N ALA A 79 6.60 2.84 -4.10
CA ALA A 79 7.39 1.83 -3.41
C ALA A 79 7.84 0.70 -4.35
N LEU A 80 7.02 0.36 -5.34
CA LEU A 80 7.24 -0.79 -6.22
C LEU A 80 7.85 -0.43 -7.56
N HIS A 81 7.65 0.76 -8.10
CA HIS A 81 8.03 1.11 -9.47
C HIS A 81 9.54 0.86 -9.73
N HIS A 82 10.40 1.33 -8.83
CA HIS A 82 11.84 1.07 -8.94
C HIS A 82 12.22 -0.38 -8.70
N LEU A 83 11.47 -1.10 -7.87
CA LEU A 83 11.71 -2.52 -7.62
C LEU A 83 11.26 -3.38 -8.81
N ALA A 84 10.21 -2.95 -9.51
CA ALA A 84 9.68 -3.59 -10.70
C ALA A 84 10.67 -3.53 -11.88
N GLU A 85 11.56 -2.54 -11.94
CA GLU A 85 12.64 -2.49 -12.95
C GLU A 85 13.54 -3.74 -12.91
N ASN A 86 13.81 -4.27 -11.71
CA ASN A 86 14.61 -5.49 -11.56
C ASN A 86 13.86 -6.72 -12.08
N LEU A 87 12.54 -6.79 -11.90
CA LEU A 87 11.75 -7.85 -12.51
C LEU A 87 11.68 -7.68 -14.03
N TYR A 88 11.41 -6.46 -14.48
CA TYR A 88 11.28 -6.12 -15.89
C TYR A 88 12.54 -6.43 -16.70
N SER A 89 13.72 -6.10 -16.17
CA SER A 89 15.00 -6.38 -16.85
C SER A 89 15.23 -7.87 -17.12
N ASN A 90 14.60 -8.75 -16.34
CA ASN A 90 14.67 -10.21 -16.49
C ASN A 90 13.50 -10.77 -17.33
N ILE A 91 12.51 -9.96 -17.70
CA ILE A 91 11.26 -10.36 -18.34
C ILE A 91 11.06 -9.52 -19.62
N ALA A 92 11.34 -10.10 -20.78
CA ALA A 92 11.16 -9.40 -22.06
C ALA A 92 9.69 -8.96 -22.31
N TYR A 93 9.47 -7.65 -22.37
CA TYR A 93 8.26 -6.93 -22.86
C TYR A 93 6.91 -7.24 -22.18
N ARG A 94 6.81 -7.22 -20.84
CA ARG A 94 5.54 -7.60 -20.19
C ARG A 94 5.08 -6.64 -19.11
N ARG A 95 3.76 -6.42 -19.08
CA ARG A 95 3.05 -5.53 -18.15
C ARG A 95 3.09 -6.13 -16.74
N ILE A 96 3.39 -5.30 -15.74
CA ILE A 96 3.36 -5.67 -14.33
C ILE A 96 2.24 -4.87 -13.66
N ILE A 97 1.29 -5.58 -13.06
CA ILE A 97 0.14 -4.99 -12.39
C ILE A 97 0.21 -5.35 -10.91
N LEU A 98 0.24 -4.36 -10.04
CA LEU A 98 -0.06 -4.55 -8.62
C LEU A 98 -1.57 -4.58 -8.47
N PHE A 99 -2.10 -5.57 -7.75
CA PHE A 99 -3.53 -5.65 -7.47
C PHE A 99 -3.79 -6.12 -6.04
N GLY A 100 -5.04 -6.45 -5.74
CA GLY A 100 -5.41 -7.01 -4.43
C GLY A 100 -5.47 -5.96 -3.31
N SER A 101 -5.23 -6.42 -2.08
CA SER A 101 -5.53 -5.67 -0.86
C SER A 101 -4.82 -4.32 -0.76
N LEU A 102 -3.57 -4.23 -1.24
CA LEU A 102 -2.78 -3.00 -1.26
C LEU A 102 -3.40 -1.91 -2.15
N THR A 103 -3.98 -2.28 -3.29
CA THR A 103 -4.61 -1.33 -4.22
C THR A 103 -6.03 -0.93 -3.82
N LYS A 104 -6.64 -1.71 -2.93
CA LYS A 104 -8.00 -1.51 -2.39
C LYS A 104 -7.99 -0.80 -1.04
N ALA A 105 -6.82 -0.50 -0.48
CA ALA A 105 -6.67 -0.01 0.88
C ALA A 105 -7.31 -0.95 1.93
N GLU A 106 -7.17 -2.25 1.73
CA GLU A 106 -7.69 -3.32 2.60
C GLU A 106 -6.55 -4.16 3.20
N ASN A 107 -5.34 -3.60 3.22
CA ASN A 107 -4.16 -4.30 3.67
C ASN A 107 -3.85 -4.05 5.16
N THR A 108 -3.23 -5.06 5.76
CA THR A 108 -2.58 -5.00 7.07
C THR A 108 -1.06 -5.12 6.89
N LYS A 109 -0.26 -5.00 7.95
CA LYS A 109 1.20 -5.28 7.85
C LYS A 109 1.53 -6.70 7.39
N LYS A 110 0.61 -7.65 7.53
CA LYS A 110 0.81 -9.06 7.17
C LYS A 110 0.32 -9.41 5.77
N SER A 111 -0.37 -8.49 5.10
CA SER A 111 -0.83 -8.70 3.72
C SER A 111 0.36 -8.91 2.78
N ASP A 112 0.19 -9.89 1.91
CA ASP A 112 0.99 -10.15 0.73
C ASP A 112 0.90 -9.02 -0.29
N VAL A 113 1.83 -9.05 -1.24
CA VAL A 113 1.86 -8.17 -2.41
C VAL A 113 1.51 -9.02 -3.63
N ASP A 114 0.30 -8.82 -4.15
CA ASP A 114 -0.21 -9.51 -5.33
C ASP A 114 0.27 -8.82 -6.61
N LEU A 115 1.13 -9.48 -7.37
CA LEU A 115 1.64 -8.98 -8.64
C LEU A 115 1.20 -9.89 -9.77
N PHE A 116 0.54 -9.31 -10.77
CA PHE A 116 0.31 -9.98 -12.04
C PHE A 116 1.42 -9.62 -13.01
N LEU A 117 1.96 -10.64 -13.64
CA LEU A 117 2.92 -10.57 -14.71
C LEU A 117 2.22 -11.10 -15.96
N ASP A 118 2.16 -10.30 -17.02
CA ASP A 118 1.54 -10.69 -18.29
C ASP A 118 2.40 -11.69 -19.07
N ILE A 119 2.80 -12.77 -18.39
CA ILE A 119 3.80 -13.73 -18.83
C ILE A 119 3.37 -15.18 -18.55
N ASP A 120 3.90 -16.13 -19.30
CA ASP A 120 3.76 -17.55 -18.99
C ASP A 120 4.45 -17.90 -17.67
N GLU A 121 3.84 -18.81 -16.93
CA GLU A 121 4.30 -19.20 -15.61
C GLU A 121 5.74 -19.71 -15.62
N ARG A 122 6.56 -19.14 -14.74
CA ARG A 122 7.96 -19.51 -14.58
C ARG A 122 8.47 -19.10 -13.20
N LYS A 123 9.57 -19.73 -12.78
CA LYS A 123 10.23 -19.36 -11.52
C LYS A 123 10.86 -17.97 -11.66
N ILE A 124 10.47 -17.04 -10.79
CA ILE A 124 11.03 -15.70 -10.72
C ILE A 124 11.54 -15.46 -9.30
N ASP A 125 12.76 -14.94 -9.20
CA ASP A 125 13.31 -14.54 -7.91
C ASP A 125 12.65 -13.25 -7.42
N THR A 126 11.99 -13.33 -6.26
CA THR A 126 11.32 -12.21 -5.59
C THR A 126 12.05 -11.79 -4.31
N SER A 127 13.25 -12.30 -4.06
CA SER A 127 13.99 -12.09 -2.80
C SER A 127 14.25 -10.60 -2.53
N LEU A 128 14.59 -9.83 -3.57
CA LEU A 128 14.79 -8.38 -3.45
C LEU A 128 13.49 -7.65 -3.07
N LEU A 129 12.36 -8.00 -3.69
CA LEU A 129 11.05 -7.44 -3.35
C LEU A 129 10.66 -7.78 -1.91
N LYS A 130 10.78 -9.05 -1.52
CA LYS A 130 10.48 -9.52 -0.15
C LYS A 130 11.28 -8.75 0.88
N LYS A 131 12.58 -8.57 0.64
CA LYS A 131 13.47 -7.82 1.54
C LYS A 131 13.13 -6.32 1.60
N ALA A 132 12.84 -5.70 0.46
CA ALA A 132 12.55 -4.27 0.39
C ALA A 132 11.21 -3.90 1.04
N LEU A 133 10.18 -4.73 0.85
CA LEU A 133 8.83 -4.48 1.34
C LEU A 133 8.55 -5.11 2.71
N ASN A 134 9.41 -6.04 3.15
CA ASN A 134 9.19 -6.87 4.34
C ASN A 134 7.81 -7.57 4.31
N ARG A 135 7.44 -8.08 3.14
CA ARG A 135 6.16 -8.75 2.85
C ARG A 135 6.39 -9.97 1.97
N THR A 136 5.47 -10.93 2.04
CA THR A 136 5.37 -12.01 1.07
C THR A 136 4.94 -11.44 -0.29
N ILE A 137 5.44 -12.04 -1.36
CA ILE A 137 5.10 -11.66 -2.74
C ILE A 137 4.38 -12.84 -3.36
N GLU A 138 3.17 -12.62 -3.84
CA GLU A 138 2.39 -13.58 -4.61
C GLU A 138 2.44 -13.18 -6.09
N LEU A 139 2.85 -14.11 -6.95
CA LEU A 139 2.97 -13.88 -8.38
C LEU A 139 1.86 -14.60 -9.11
N HIS A 140 1.15 -13.85 -9.95
CA HIS A 140 0.15 -14.33 -10.87
C HIS A 140 0.64 -14.14 -12.29
N PHE A 141 0.25 -15.05 -13.17
CA PHE A 141 0.75 -15.17 -14.53
C PHE A 141 -0.40 -15.08 -15.52
N ALA A 142 -0.12 -15.04 -16.83
CA ALA A 142 -1.15 -14.97 -17.87
C ALA A 142 -2.23 -16.05 -17.72
N SER A 143 -1.86 -17.24 -17.24
CA SER A 143 -2.80 -18.34 -16.92
C SER A 143 -3.86 -17.96 -15.89
N SER A 144 -3.55 -17.06 -14.95
CA SER A 144 -4.45 -16.56 -13.91
C SER A 144 -5.64 -15.77 -14.47
N MET A 145 -5.53 -15.23 -15.69
CA MET A 145 -6.60 -14.50 -16.38
C MET A 145 -7.77 -15.41 -16.78
N LYS A 146 -7.60 -16.73 -16.73
CA LYS A 146 -8.69 -17.71 -16.96
C LYS A 146 -9.74 -17.70 -15.83
N ASN A 147 -9.35 -17.28 -14.63
CA ASN A 147 -10.28 -17.15 -13.51
C ASN A 147 -10.94 -15.76 -13.57
N GLU A 148 -12.26 -15.71 -13.78
CA GLU A 148 -12.99 -14.45 -13.95
C GLU A 148 -12.90 -13.51 -12.75
N GLN A 149 -12.93 -14.05 -11.53
CA GLN A 149 -12.87 -13.25 -10.32
C GLN A 149 -11.48 -12.62 -10.15
N LEU A 150 -10.44 -13.40 -10.44
CA LEU A 150 -9.06 -12.94 -10.38
C LEU A 150 -8.76 -11.93 -11.49
N LYS A 151 -9.24 -12.18 -12.70
CA LYS A 151 -9.17 -11.25 -13.83
C LYS A 151 -9.74 -9.88 -13.48
N LYS A 152 -10.95 -9.82 -12.89
CA LYS A 152 -11.56 -8.55 -12.44
C LYS A 152 -10.69 -7.83 -11.41
N ASN A 153 -10.09 -8.55 -10.47
CA ASN A 153 -9.18 -7.96 -9.48
C ASN A 153 -7.91 -7.39 -10.14
N ILE A 154 -7.33 -8.11 -11.11
CA ILE A 154 -6.15 -7.67 -11.86
C ILE A 154 -6.48 -6.42 -12.69
N GLU A 155 -7.62 -6.41 -13.40
CA GLU A 155 -8.06 -5.28 -14.22
C GLU A 155 -8.31 -4.00 -13.40
N GLN A 156 -8.67 -4.13 -12.12
CA GLN A 156 -8.84 -3.01 -11.19
C GLN A 156 -7.53 -2.55 -10.52
N GLY A 157 -6.44 -3.27 -10.76
CA GLY A 157 -5.11 -2.99 -10.22
C GLY A 157 -4.48 -1.73 -10.82
N ILE A 158 -3.20 -1.51 -10.47
CA ILE A 158 -2.40 -0.42 -10.98
C ILE A 158 -1.23 -0.97 -11.79
N VAL A 159 -1.05 -0.45 -13.00
CA VAL A 159 0.12 -0.77 -13.82
C VAL A 159 1.33 -0.10 -13.21
N ILE A 160 2.29 -0.90 -12.74
CA ILE A 160 3.55 -0.40 -12.16
C ILE A 160 4.70 -0.44 -13.17
N ARG A 161 4.55 -1.24 -14.23
CA ARG A 161 5.44 -1.28 -15.40
C ARG A 161 4.72 -1.78 -16.65
#